data_AF-B8BIJ4-F1
#
_entry.id   AF-B8BIJ4-F1
#
_cell.length_a   1.000
_cell.length_b   1.000
_cell.length_c   1.000
_cell.angle_alpha   90.00
_cell.angle_beta   90.00
_cell.angle_gamma   90.00
#
_symmetry.space_group_name_H-M   'P 1'
#
loop_
_entity.id
_entity.type
_entity.pdbx_description
1 polymer ?
#
loop_
_entity_poly.entity_id
_entity_poly.type
_entity_poly.pdbx_seq_one_letter_code
_entity_poly.pdbx_strand_id
1 'polypeptide(L)'
;MKQIQCFISDAERRGIEDSAVHNWVSWLKDAMYDADDIIDLASFEGSKLLNGHSSSPRKTTACSGLSLLSCFSNIRVHHEIGDKIRSLNRKLEEIVKDRIFATLENTQPADKGSTSERRKTSHIVEPNLVGKDILKASRDLAQRGERKA
;
A
#
# COMPACT_ATOMS: atom_id res chain seq x y z
N MET A 1 1.42 -3.40 9.67
CA MET A 1 1.33 -3.40 8.19
C MET A 1 0.20 -2.58 7.57
N LYS A 2 -1.05 -2.62 8.09
CA LYS A 2 -2.21 -1.96 7.44
C LYS A 2 -2.03 -0.48 7.08
N GLN A 3 -1.45 0.33 7.97
CA GLN A 3 -1.24 1.76 7.69
C GLN A 3 -0.30 2.01 6.49
N ILE A 4 0.76 1.22 6.36
CA ILE A 4 1.71 1.35 5.25
C ILE A 4 1.07 0.88 3.94
N GLN A 5 0.26 -0.19 3.99
CA GLN A 5 -0.51 -0.64 2.82
C GLN A 5 -1.50 0.43 2.33
N CYS A 6 -2.19 1.12 3.24
CA CYS A 6 -3.07 2.23 2.88
C CYS A 6 -2.31 3.37 2.20
N PHE A 7 -1.16 3.75 2.76
CA PHE A 7 -0.30 4.79 2.19
C PHE A 7 0.18 4.44 0.78
N ILE A 8 0.68 3.22 0.59
CA ILE A 8 1.09 2.69 -0.72
C ILE A 8 -0.07 2.74 -1.72
N SER A 9 -1.25 2.26 -1.31
CA SER A 9 -2.45 2.24 -2.16
C SER A 9 -2.86 3.66 -2.57
N ASP A 10 -2.73 4.62 -1.65
CA ASP A 10 -3.00 6.03 -1.92
C ASP A 10 -1.97 6.67 -2.86
N ALA A 11 -0.69 6.33 -2.71
CA ALA A 11 0.38 6.78 -3.60
C ALA A 11 0.18 6.26 -5.03
N GLU A 12 -0.15 4.97 -5.19
CA GLU A 12 -0.44 4.35 -6.49
C GLU A 12 -1.71 4.93 -7.13
N ARG A 13 -2.79 5.11 -6.34
CA ARG A 13 -4.07 5.66 -6.81
C ARG A 13 -3.98 7.11 -7.26
N ARG A 14 -3.09 7.92 -6.66
CA ARG A 14 -2.89 9.32 -7.05
C ARG A 14 -2.30 9.49 -8.45
N GLY A 15 -1.96 8.40 -9.14
CA GLY A 15 -1.51 8.47 -10.53
C GLY A 15 -0.25 9.32 -10.66
N ILE A 16 0.64 9.24 -9.67
CA ILE A 16 1.93 9.90 -9.78
C ILE A 16 2.72 9.08 -10.81
N GLU A 17 2.59 9.45 -12.09
CA GLU A 17 3.27 8.86 -13.25
C GLU A 17 4.81 8.97 -13.18
N ASP A 18 5.34 9.47 -12.07
CA ASP A 18 6.77 9.52 -11.84
C ASP A 18 7.30 8.11 -11.54
N SER A 19 8.05 7.58 -12.51
CA SER A 19 8.82 6.35 -12.38
C SER A 19 9.65 6.28 -11.09
N ALA A 20 10.10 7.43 -10.57
CA ALA A 20 10.84 7.51 -9.32
C ALA A 20 9.96 7.14 -8.12
N VAL A 21 8.71 7.63 -8.06
CA VAL A 21 7.75 7.30 -6.99
C VAL A 21 7.35 5.83 -7.07
N HIS A 22 7.12 5.30 -8.26
CA HIS A 22 6.82 3.87 -8.43
C HIS A 22 7.99 2.99 -7.92
N ASN A 23 9.23 3.32 -8.29
CA ASN A 23 10.41 2.60 -7.82
C ASN A 23 10.55 2.70 -6.29
N TRP A 24 10.33 3.89 -5.72
CA TRP A 24 10.37 4.10 -4.27
C TRP A 24 9.29 3.27 -3.53
N VAL A 25 8.05 3.25 -4.05
CA VAL A 25 6.97 2.42 -3.50
C VAL A 25 7.31 0.94 -3.58
N SER A 26 7.93 0.49 -4.68
CA SER A 26 8.41 -0.90 -4.81
C SER A 26 9.43 -1.24 -3.74
N TRP A 27 10.40 -0.36 -3.47
CA TRP A 27 11.40 -0.59 -2.42
C TRP A 27 10.77 -0.66 -1.02
N LEU A 28 9.76 0.17 -0.76
CA LEU A 28 9.00 0.11 0.49
C LEU A 28 8.22 -1.21 0.62
N LYS A 29 7.59 -1.69 -0.47
CA LYS A 29 6.93 -3.00 -0.50
C LYS A 29 7.92 -4.14 -0.21
N ASP A 30 9.10 -4.10 -0.82
CA ASP A 30 10.12 -5.11 -0.59
C ASP A 30 10.57 -5.14 0.89
N ALA A 31 10.80 -3.98 1.50
CA ALA A 31 11.12 -3.89 2.93
C ALA A 31 9.98 -4.40 3.82
N MET A 32 8.73 -4.24 3.40
CA MET A 32 7.59 -4.80 4.11
C MET A 32 7.56 -6.33 4.04
N TYR A 33 7.82 -6.92 2.88
CA TYR A 33 7.90 -8.38 2.74
C TYR A 33 9.04 -8.96 3.58
N ASP A 34 10.21 -8.32 3.59
CA ASP A 34 11.31 -8.71 4.47
C ASP A 34 10.90 -8.69 5.96
N ALA A 35 10.06 -7.73 6.37
CA ALA A 35 9.58 -7.63 7.74
C ALA A 35 8.63 -8.79 8.10
N ASP A 36 7.70 -9.14 7.20
CA ASP A 36 6.81 -10.29 7.38
C ASP A 36 7.62 -11.60 7.47
N ASP A 37 8.62 -11.79 6.59
CA ASP A 37 9.52 -12.96 6.63
C ASP A 37 10.27 -13.08 7.97
N ILE A 38 10.74 -11.96 8.53
CA ILE A 38 11.41 -11.93 9.84
C ILE A 38 10.45 -12.31 10.95
N ILE A 39 9.21 -11.80 10.92
CA ILE A 39 8.18 -12.10 11.92
C ILE A 39 7.81 -13.59 11.87
N ASP A 40 7.63 -14.14 10.68
CA ASP A 40 7.30 -15.55 10.48
C ASP A 40 8.44 -16.46 10.96
N LEU A 41 9.69 -16.12 10.63
CA LEU A 41 10.88 -16.84 11.12
C LEU A 41 10.97 -16.79 12.65
N ALA A 42 10.82 -15.61 13.25
CA ALA A 42 10.88 -15.45 14.70
C ALA A 42 9.75 -16.21 15.41
N SER A 43 8.55 -16.20 14.84
CA SER A 43 7.39 -16.91 15.38
C SER A 43 7.58 -18.44 15.28
N PHE A 44 8.08 -18.92 14.14
CA PHE A 44 8.39 -20.32 13.93
C PHE A 44 9.46 -20.81 14.93
N GLU A 45 10.58 -20.11 15.05
CA GLU A 45 11.64 -20.48 16.00
C GLU A 45 11.18 -20.36 17.46
N GLY A 46 10.38 -19.33 17.78
CA GLY A 46 9.76 -19.19 19.10
C GLY A 46 8.81 -20.34 19.45
N SER A 47 8.05 -20.85 18.47
CA SER A 47 7.14 -21.99 18.67
C SER A 47 7.88 -23.28 19.04
N LYS A 48 9.06 -23.53 18.46
CA LYS A 48 9.89 -24.70 18.80
C LYS A 48 10.31 -24.71 20.27
N LEU A 49 10.60 -23.52 20.82
CA LEU A 49 10.97 -23.37 22.23
C LEU A 49 9.80 -23.71 23.16
N LEU A 50 8.58 -23.28 22.82
CA LEU A 50 7.38 -23.55 23.60
C LEU A 50 6.97 -25.03 23.55
N ASN A 51 7.05 -25.66 22.38
CA ASN A 51 6.68 -27.07 22.19
C ASN A 51 7.70 -28.06 22.79
N GLY A 52 8.97 -27.66 22.95
CA GLY A 52 10.02 -28.47 23.58
C GLY A 52 9.83 -28.71 25.09
N HIS A 53 8.89 -28.03 25.74
CA HIS A 53 8.60 -28.18 27.17
C HIS A 53 7.44 -29.14 27.50
N SER A 54 6.84 -29.82 26.50
CA SER A 54 5.68 -30.71 26.71
C SER A 54 6.04 -32.17 27.06
N SER A 55 7.18 -32.42 27.71
CA SER A 55 7.53 -33.76 28.20
C SER A 55 7.68 -33.77 29.73
N SER A 56 6.55 -34.02 30.40
CA SER A 56 6.41 -34.54 31.78
C SER A 56 7.02 -33.73 32.94
N PRO A 57 6.30 -33.53 34.08
CA PRO A 57 6.91 -33.01 35.30
C PRO A 57 7.78 -34.12 35.95
N ARG A 58 8.98 -34.33 35.42
CA ARG A 58 9.97 -35.19 36.07
C ARG A 58 10.74 -34.36 37.09
N LYS A 59 10.27 -34.50 38.33
CA LYS A 59 10.99 -34.38 39.61
C LYS A 59 12.26 -33.51 39.59
N THR A 60 12.15 -32.38 40.27
CA THR A 60 13.24 -31.59 40.86
C THR A 60 14.45 -32.46 41.24
N THR A 61 15.47 -32.48 40.40
CA THR A 61 16.84 -32.81 40.81
C THR A 61 17.79 -31.99 39.95
N ALA A 62 18.45 -31.03 40.62
CA ALA A 62 19.66 -30.33 40.23
C ALA A 62 19.75 -29.81 38.77
N CYS A 63 19.77 -28.48 38.64
CA CYS A 63 20.41 -27.79 37.51
C CYS A 63 21.93 -28.06 37.50
N SER A 64 22.34 -29.30 37.33
CA SER A 64 23.73 -29.74 37.26
C SER A 64 23.90 -30.56 36.00
N GLY A 65 24.13 -29.85 34.89
CA GLY A 65 24.36 -30.45 33.58
C GLY A 65 23.57 -29.81 32.46
N LEU A 66 23.43 -28.47 32.44
CA LEU A 66 22.98 -27.80 31.22
C LEU A 66 24.02 -28.08 30.13
N SER A 67 23.68 -29.00 29.23
CA SER A 67 24.36 -29.13 27.94
C SER A 67 24.36 -27.76 27.28
N LEU A 68 25.52 -27.10 27.35
CA LEU A 68 25.81 -25.79 26.82
C LEU A 68 25.36 -25.64 25.35
N LEU A 69 25.30 -26.75 24.60
CA LEU A 69 24.81 -26.85 23.23
C LEU A 69 23.33 -26.45 23.02
N SER A 70 22.41 -26.67 23.96
CA SER A 70 21.00 -26.30 23.76
C SER A 70 20.75 -24.79 23.90
N CYS A 71 21.58 -24.10 24.68
CA CYS A 71 21.56 -22.64 24.75
C CYS A 71 22.23 -22.00 23.52
N PHE A 72 23.24 -22.66 22.93
CA PHE A 72 23.98 -22.11 21.78
C PHE A 72 23.22 -22.18 20.46
N SER A 73 22.35 -23.19 20.26
CA SER A 73 21.48 -23.25 19.08
C SER A 73 20.53 -22.05 19.03
N ASN A 74 20.02 -21.61 20.19
CA ASN A 74 19.15 -20.45 20.29
C ASN A 74 19.91 -19.15 20.00
N ILE A 75 21.13 -19.02 20.52
CA ILE A 75 21.96 -17.82 20.27
C ILE A 75 22.26 -17.61 18.79
N ARG A 76 22.57 -18.66 18.03
CA ARG A 76 22.83 -18.53 16.59
C ARG A 76 21.59 -18.07 15.82
N VAL A 77 20.44 -18.67 16.11
CA VAL A 77 19.15 -18.30 15.50
C VAL A 77 18.76 -16.86 15.87
N HIS A 78 18.91 -16.47 17.14
CA HIS A 78 18.67 -15.08 17.57
C HIS A 78 19.62 -14.10 16.89
N HIS A 79 20.89 -14.46 16.70
CA HIS A 79 21.84 -13.64 15.97
C HIS A 79 21.43 -13.46 14.51
N GLU A 80 21.03 -14.53 13.82
CA GLU A 80 20.56 -14.46 12.43
C GLU A 80 19.31 -13.58 12.28
N ILE A 81 18.32 -13.74 13.17
CA ILE A 81 17.14 -12.87 13.20
C ILE A 81 17.56 -11.41 13.45
N GLY A 82 18.50 -11.19 14.39
CA GLY A 82 19.04 -9.87 14.68
C GLY A 82 19.76 -9.23 13.49
N ASP A 83 20.49 -10.00 12.70
CA ASP A 83 21.16 -9.54 11.49
C ASP A 83 20.13 -9.16 10.40
N LYS A 84 19.08 -9.96 10.24
CA LYS A 84 17.97 -9.65 9.32
C LYS A 84 17.25 -8.35 9.73
N ILE A 85 16.98 -8.16 11.03
CA ILE A 85 16.41 -6.89 11.56
C ILE A 85 17.34 -5.72 11.26
N ARG A 86 18.65 -5.87 11.47
CA ARG A 86 19.62 -4.81 11.18
C ARG A 86 19.66 -4.45 9.69
N SER A 87 19.60 -5.46 8.82
CA SER A 87 19.53 -5.28 7.37
C SER A 87 18.26 -4.52 6.97
N LEU A 88 17.10 -4.94 7.50
CA LEU A 88 15.82 -4.27 7.27
C LEU A 88 15.85 -2.80 7.75
N ASN A 89 16.37 -2.54 8.94
CA ASN A 89 16.50 -1.16 9.45
C ASN A 89 17.34 -0.29 8.52
N ARG A 90 18.44 -0.82 7.97
CA ARG A 90 19.27 -0.09 6.99
C ARG A 90 18.50 0.20 5.71
N LYS A 91 17.75 -0.77 5.17
CA LYS A 91 16.89 -0.56 4.00
C LYS A 91 15.85 0.54 4.26
N LEU A 92 15.20 0.52 5.41
CA LEU A 92 14.22 1.53 5.80
C LEU A 92 14.85 2.92 5.97
N GLU A 93 16.05 3.01 6.53
CA GLU A 93 16.79 4.27 6.59
C GLU A 93 17.11 4.84 5.21
N GLU A 94 17.49 3.99 4.25
CA GLU A 94 17.73 4.41 2.87
C GLU A 94 16.46 4.93 2.21
N ILE A 95 15.32 4.23 2.41
CA ILE A 95 14.00 4.63 1.89
C ILE A 95 13.55 5.98 2.48
N VAL A 96 13.74 6.20 3.78
CA VAL A 96 13.34 7.46 4.46
C VAL A 96 14.23 8.63 4.06
N LYS A 97 15.53 8.40 3.83
CA LYS A 97 16.47 9.43 3.39
C LYS A 97 16.27 9.84 1.92
N ASP A 98 15.49 9.09 1.15
CA ASP A 98 15.19 9.41 -0.24
C ASP A 98 14.38 10.71 -0.34
N ARG A 99 14.80 11.59 -1.25
CA ARG A 99 14.16 12.89 -1.51
C ARG A 99 12.73 12.75 -2.04
N ILE A 100 12.38 11.59 -2.59
CA ILE A 100 11.03 11.25 -3.03
C ILE A 100 10.08 11.18 -1.84
N PHE A 101 10.52 10.65 -0.69
CA PHE A 101 9.72 10.64 0.53
C PHE A 101 9.38 12.07 0.99
N ALA A 102 10.37 12.96 1.01
CA ALA A 102 10.16 14.37 1.37
C ALA A 102 9.23 15.10 0.40
N THR A 103 9.25 14.74 -0.89
CA THR A 103 8.35 15.31 -1.90
C THR A 103 6.91 14.79 -1.72
N LEU A 104 6.76 13.51 -1.36
CA LEU A 104 5.47 12.87 -1.11
C LEU A 104 4.82 13.36 0.19
N GLU A 105 5.63 13.62 1.24
CA GLU A 105 5.17 14.19 2.51
C GLU A 105 4.74 15.66 2.37
N ASN A 106 5.46 16.45 1.55
CA ASN A 106 5.18 17.87 1.37
C ASN A 106 4.11 18.16 0.30
N THR A 107 3.68 17.13 -0.45
CA THR A 107 2.52 17.24 -1.34
C THR A 107 1.26 17.16 -0.48
N GLN A 108 0.90 18.29 0.16
CA GLN A 108 -0.48 18.56 0.55
C GLN A 108 -1.39 18.17 -0.63
N PRO A 109 -2.62 17.67 -0.38
CA PRO A 109 -3.59 17.56 -1.45
C PRO A 109 -3.65 18.95 -2.08
N ALA A 110 -3.12 19.08 -3.29
CA ALA A 110 -3.37 20.26 -4.07
C ALA A 110 -4.89 20.29 -4.16
N ASP A 111 -5.47 21.23 -3.42
CA ASP A 111 -6.82 21.69 -3.68
C ASP A 111 -6.77 22.16 -5.12
N LYS A 112 -6.99 21.24 -6.06
CA LYS A 112 -7.39 21.57 -7.40
C LYS A 112 -8.84 22.03 -7.28
N GLY A 113 -9.01 23.19 -6.64
CA GLY A 113 -9.74 24.29 -7.22
C GLY A 113 -9.10 24.63 -8.57
N SER A 114 -9.21 23.69 -9.53
CA SER A 114 -9.09 24.02 -10.92
C SER A 114 -10.38 24.74 -11.25
N THR A 115 -10.42 26.04 -10.95
CA THR A 115 -11.08 26.98 -11.84
C THR A 115 -10.55 26.64 -13.23
N SER A 116 -11.35 25.85 -13.95
CA SER A 116 -11.15 25.57 -15.36
C SER A 116 -11.28 26.92 -16.05
N GLU A 117 -10.17 27.65 -16.12
CA GLU A 117 -10.03 28.77 -17.01
C GLU A 117 -10.00 28.16 -18.41
N ARG A 118 -11.22 28.02 -18.93
CA ARG A 118 -11.56 27.57 -20.26
C ARG A 118 -10.67 28.30 -21.25
N ARG A 119 -9.59 27.65 -21.68
CA ARG A 119 -8.87 28.01 -22.90
C ARG A 119 -9.88 27.89 -24.06
N LYS A 120 -10.50 29.01 -24.40
CA LYS A 120 -11.26 29.17 -25.64
C LYS A 120 -10.26 29.27 -26.78
N THR A 121 -9.87 28.14 -27.36
CA THR A 121 -9.30 28.13 -28.71
C THR A 121 -9.66 26.82 -29.38
N SER A 122 -10.77 26.83 -30.14
CA SER A 122 -10.93 26.19 -31.45
C SER A 122 -12.36 26.45 -31.94
N HIS A 123 -12.48 27.09 -33.10
CA HIS A 123 -13.73 27.18 -33.85
C HIS A 123 -14.06 25.79 -34.40
N ILE A 124 -14.91 25.04 -33.69
CA ILE A 124 -15.64 23.93 -34.28
C ILE A 124 -16.88 24.53 -34.93
N VAL A 125 -16.98 24.39 -36.25
CA VAL A 125 -18.22 24.59 -37.00
C VAL A 125 -19.26 23.65 -36.41
N GLU A 126 -20.30 24.21 -35.82
CA GLU A 126 -21.42 23.48 -35.25
C GLU A 126 -22.13 22.72 -36.39
N PRO A 127 -22.12 21.38 -36.43
CA PRO A 127 -22.89 20.66 -37.43
C PRO A 127 -24.37 20.88 -37.11
N ASN A 128 -25.16 21.29 -38.10
CA ASN A 128 -26.61 21.54 -38.02
C ASN A 128 -27.32 20.40 -37.27
N LEU A 129 -27.49 20.56 -35.95
CA LEU A 129 -28.18 19.62 -35.08
C LEU A 129 -29.69 19.87 -35.22
N VAL A 130 -30.27 19.25 -36.24
CA VAL A 130 -31.72 19.25 -36.57
C VAL A 130 -32.60 18.69 -35.43
N GLY A 131 -31.99 18.20 -34.34
CA GLY A 131 -32.70 17.58 -33.22
C GLY A 131 -33.69 18.51 -32.51
N LYS A 132 -33.45 19.82 -32.45
CA LYS A 132 -34.35 20.76 -31.74
C LYS A 132 -35.66 20.99 -32.50
N ASP A 133 -35.60 21.03 -33.83
CA ASP A 133 -36.77 21.22 -34.67
C ASP A 133 -37.61 19.95 -34.72
N ILE A 134 -36.98 18.77 -34.75
CA ILE A 134 -37.65 17.47 -34.67
C ILE A 134 -38.39 17.34 -33.33
N LEU A 135 -37.73 17.66 -32.21
CA LEU A 135 -38.37 17.62 -30.88
C LEU A 135 -39.52 18.62 -30.71
N LYS A 136 -39.50 19.73 -31.46
CA LYS A 136 -40.60 20.69 -31.48
C LYS A 136 -41.77 20.15 -32.31
N ALA A 137 -41.50 19.63 -33.50
CA ALA A 137 -42.53 19.03 -34.36
C ALA A 137 -43.22 17.83 -33.71
N SER A 138 -42.48 16.96 -33.03
CA SER A 138 -43.06 15.82 -32.30
C SER A 138 -43.98 16.27 -31.15
N ARG A 139 -43.62 17.34 -30.43
CA ARG A 139 -44.47 17.90 -29.37
C ARG A 139 -45.73 18.56 -29.92
N ASP A 140 -45.61 19.30 -31.01
CA ASP A 140 -46.76 19.96 -31.66
C ASP A 140 -47.76 18.94 -32.22
N LEU A 141 -47.28 17.79 -32.72
CA LEU A 141 -48.13 16.68 -33.15
C LEU A 141 -48.86 16.01 -31.98
N ALA A 142 -48.16 15.73 -30.87
CA ALA A 142 -48.77 15.16 -29.67
C ALA A 142 -49.90 16.07 -29.14
N GLN A 143 -49.65 17.39 -29.07
CA GLN A 143 -50.61 18.35 -28.56
C GLN A 143 -51.79 18.65 -29.50
N ARG A 144 -51.66 18.31 -30.80
CA ARG A 144 -52.78 18.36 -31.76
C ARG A 144 -53.65 17.10 -31.72
N GLY A 145 -53.10 15.94 -31.35
CA GLY A 145 -53.85 14.71 -31.14
C GLY A 145 -54.82 14.81 -29.96
N GLU A 146 -54.40 15.47 -28.88
CA GLU A 146 -55.20 15.62 -27.64
C GLU A 146 -56.34 16.63 -27.75
N ARG A 147 -56.37 17.48 -28.79
CA ARG A 147 -57.45 18.47 -29.00
C ARG A 147 -58.59 17.99 -29.90
N LYS A 148 -58.57 16.72 -30.32
CA LYS A 148 -59.60 16.12 -31.19
C LYS A 148 -60.29 14.90 -30.56
N ALA A 149 -60.14 14.69 -29.25
CA ALA A 149 -60.94 13.75 -28.46
C ALA A 149 -61.97 14.52 -27.62
#